data_AF-A0AAD3T4F2-F1
#
_entry.id   AF-A0AAD3T4F2-F1
#
_cell.length_a   1.000
_cell.length_b   1.000
_cell.length_c   1.000
_cell.angle_alpha   90.00
_cell.angle_beta   90.00
_cell.angle_gamma   90.00
#
_symmetry.space_group_name_H-M   'P 1'
#
loop_
_entity.id
_entity.type
_entity.pdbx_description
1 polymer ?
#
loop_
_entity_poly.entity_id
_entity_poly.type
_entity_poly.pdbx_seq_one_letter_code
_entity_poly.pdbx_strand_id
1 'polypeptide(L)'
;MQAQEIGQEGSKFVMEQMSIENIYDYMFHLLQEYGMLFRYKLTILSRAVELCSEKWGCCPNGLERMYRLETMVEEPAQRNPCVLPPPYSHHALQALLDQNAKIKRQVEEWES
;
A
#
# COMPACT_ATOMS: atom_id res chain seq x y z
N MET A 1 6.18 23.57 -20.22
CA MET A 1 5.80 22.32 -20.90
C MET A 1 6.20 21.11 -20.05
N GLN A 2 7.48 20.97 -19.66
CA GLN A 2 7.96 19.85 -18.84
C GLN A 2 7.26 19.68 -17.46
N ALA A 3 7.06 20.76 -16.70
CA ALA A 3 6.40 20.66 -15.39
C ALA A 3 4.93 20.18 -15.48
N GLN A 4 4.22 20.58 -16.53
CA GLN A 4 2.84 20.15 -16.77
C GLN A 4 2.78 18.66 -17.12
N GLU A 5 3.70 18.18 -17.95
CA GLU A 5 3.82 16.77 -18.31
C GLU A 5 4.16 15.90 -17.09
N ILE A 6 5.10 16.35 -16.24
CA ILE A 6 5.41 15.69 -14.96
C ILE A 6 4.17 15.61 -14.07
N GLY A 7 3.41 16.71 -13.96
CA GLY A 7 2.17 16.73 -13.17
C GLY A 7 1.08 15.81 -13.72
N GLN A 8 0.96 15.71 -15.04
CA GLN A 8 0.02 14.81 -15.71
C GLN A 8 0.39 13.34 -15.49
N GLU A 9 1.65 12.96 -15.71
CA GLU A 9 2.12 11.59 -15.50
C GLU A 9 2.06 11.18 -14.02
N GLY A 10 2.41 12.10 -13.10
CA GLY A 10 2.28 11.87 -11.66
C GLY A 10 0.82 11.65 -11.23
N SER A 11 -0.10 12.46 -11.74
CA SER A 11 -1.54 12.30 -11.47
C SER A 11 -2.07 10.96 -12.01
N LYS A 12 -1.66 10.61 -13.24
CA LYS A 12 -2.02 9.33 -13.87
C LYS A 12 -1.51 8.15 -13.05
N PHE A 13 -0.26 8.19 -12.59
CA PHE A 13 0.30 7.15 -11.73
C PHE A 13 -0.51 6.97 -10.45
N VAL A 14 -0.87 8.05 -9.76
CA VAL A 14 -1.67 7.96 -8.52
C VAL A 14 -3.04 7.34 -8.81
N MET A 15 -3.71 7.75 -9.89
CA MET A 15 -5.04 7.22 -10.23
C MET A 15 -5.00 5.75 -10.66
N GLU A 16 -3.99 5.33 -11.42
CA GLU A 16 -3.93 3.98 -12.01
C GLU A 16 -3.20 2.98 -11.11
N GLN A 17 -2.10 3.38 -10.47
CA GLN A 17 -1.22 2.48 -9.72
C GLN A 17 -1.48 2.54 -8.21
N MET A 18 -1.98 3.66 -7.68
CA MET A 18 -2.30 3.82 -6.25
C MET A 18 -3.82 3.83 -6.00
N SER A 19 -4.58 3.07 -6.78
CA SER A 19 -6.00 2.84 -6.51
C SER A 19 -6.19 2.16 -5.15
N ILE A 20 -7.38 2.34 -4.54
CA ILE A 20 -7.72 1.68 -3.27
C ILE A 20 -7.66 0.15 -3.39
N GLU A 21 -8.04 -0.40 -4.55
CA GLU A 21 -7.92 -1.83 -4.84
C GLU A 21 -6.45 -2.28 -4.74
N ASN A 22 -5.53 -1.57 -5.38
CA ASN A 22 -4.10 -1.89 -5.32
C ASN A 22 -3.52 -1.72 -3.90
N ILE A 23 -4.02 -0.74 -3.13
CA ILE A 23 -3.61 -0.53 -1.73
C ILE A 23 -4.05 -1.72 -0.87
N TYR A 24 -5.29 -2.19 -1.03
CA TYR A 24 -5.77 -3.35 -0.28
C TYR A 24 -5.06 -4.65 -0.69
N ASP A 25 -4.81 -4.86 -1.98
CA ASP A 25 -4.00 -5.98 -2.47
C ASP A 25 -2.60 -5.95 -1.85
N TYR A 26 -1.95 -4.79 -1.87
CA TYR A 26 -0.62 -4.62 -1.25
C TYR A 26 -0.63 -4.92 0.25
N MET A 27 -1.60 -4.38 1.00
CA MET A 27 -1.73 -4.62 2.43
C MET A 27 -1.96 -6.11 2.73
N PHE A 28 -2.83 -6.76 1.95
CA PHE A 28 -3.09 -8.18 2.08
C PHE A 28 -1.82 -9.00 1.87
N HIS A 29 -1.09 -8.78 0.78
CA HIS A 29 0.15 -9.49 0.51
C HIS A 29 1.21 -9.24 1.59
N LEU A 30 1.38 -7.99 2.04
CA LEU A 30 2.36 -7.65 3.06
C LEU A 30 2.09 -8.41 4.37
N LEU A 31 0.84 -8.40 4.83
CA LEU A 31 0.44 -9.09 6.06
C LEU A 31 0.55 -10.61 5.91
N GLN A 32 0.19 -11.15 4.75
CA GLN A 32 0.29 -12.58 4.45
C GLN A 32 1.75 -13.05 4.47
N GLU A 33 2.61 -12.44 3.66
CA GLU A 33 4.03 -12.81 3.55
C GLU A 33 4.77 -12.61 4.87
N TYR A 34 4.49 -11.52 5.59
CA TYR A 34 5.06 -11.30 6.93
C TYR A 34 4.59 -12.35 7.93
N GLY A 35 3.31 -12.73 7.88
CA GLY A 35 2.73 -13.77 8.73
C GLY A 35 3.42 -15.13 8.55
N MET A 36 3.89 -15.45 7.34
CA MET A 36 4.64 -16.69 7.06
C MET A 36 6.01 -16.73 7.75
N LEU A 37 6.56 -15.58 8.14
CA LEU A 37 7.86 -15.52 8.84
C LEU A 37 7.76 -15.91 10.32
N PHE A 38 6.55 -16.01 10.88
CA PHE A 38 6.38 -16.34 12.29
C PHE A 38 6.81 -17.77 12.61
N ARG A 39 7.77 -17.88 13.55
CA ARG A 39 8.30 -19.16 14.04
C ARG A 39 7.60 -19.67 15.30
N TYR A 40 6.48 -19.07 15.68
CA TYR A 40 5.73 -19.39 16.88
C TYR A 40 4.23 -19.38 16.59
N LYS A 41 3.46 -20.09 17.42
CA LYS A 41 2.01 -20.11 17.32
C LYS A 41 1.45 -18.79 17.85
N LEU A 42 0.74 -18.07 17.00
CA LEU A 42 0.01 -16.87 17.42
C LEU A 42 -0.98 -17.25 18.53
N THR A 43 -0.90 -16.55 19.66
CA THR A 43 -1.80 -16.71 20.80
C THR A 43 -2.49 -15.38 21.02
N ILE A 44 -3.82 -15.39 21.05
CA ILE A 44 -4.62 -14.18 21.30
C ILE A 44 -4.34 -13.75 22.75
N LEU A 45 -3.87 -12.51 22.91
CA LEU A 45 -3.64 -11.94 24.23
C LEU A 45 -5.00 -11.66 24.89
N SER A 46 -5.14 -11.94 26.19
CA SER A 46 -6.38 -11.66 26.95
C SER A 46 -6.79 -10.19 26.95
N ARG A 47 -5.83 -9.28 26.72
CA ARG A 47 -6.03 -7.83 26.58
C ARG A 47 -6.31 -7.37 25.14
N ALA A 48 -6.36 -8.29 24.18
CA ALA A 48 -6.65 -7.93 22.80
C ALA A 48 -8.08 -7.40 22.71
N VAL A 49 -8.24 -6.24 22.10
CA VAL A 49 -9.55 -5.67 21.79
C VAL A 49 -9.89 -6.07 20.37
N GLU A 50 -11.05 -6.70 20.19
CA GLU A 50 -11.56 -7.03 18.86
C GLU A 50 -11.88 -5.74 18.10
N LEU A 51 -11.30 -5.62 16.90
CA LEU A 51 -11.73 -4.63 15.92
C LEU A 51 -12.85 -5.26 15.11
N CYS A 52 -14.10 -4.81 15.26
CA CYS A 52 -15.21 -5.45 14.54
C CYS A 52 -15.10 -5.20 13.03
N SER A 53 -15.29 -6.24 12.22
CA SER A 53 -15.16 -6.22 10.75
C SER A 53 -16.25 -5.39 10.06
N GLU A 54 -17.51 -5.52 10.51
CA GLU A 54 -18.65 -4.67 10.13
C GLU A 54 -18.44 -3.20 10.56
N LYS A 55 -17.36 -2.94 11.31
CA LYS A 55 -17.02 -1.67 11.93
C LYS A 55 -15.55 -1.27 11.74
N TRP A 56 -15.05 -1.36 10.50
CA TRP A 56 -14.16 -0.30 10.02
C TRP A 56 -14.76 1.10 10.35
N GLY A 57 -16.10 1.22 10.37
CA GLY A 57 -16.86 2.40 10.79
C GLY A 57 -17.09 2.64 12.29
N CYS A 58 -16.49 1.92 13.25
CA CYS A 58 -16.78 2.18 14.68
C CYS A 58 -16.15 3.46 15.26
N CYS A 59 -15.15 4.03 14.60
CA CYS A 59 -14.30 5.03 15.26
C CYS A 59 -13.97 6.34 14.52
N PRO A 60 -14.34 6.62 13.25
CA PRO A 60 -14.15 7.98 12.75
C PRO A 60 -15.46 8.77 12.66
N ASN A 61 -15.40 10.05 13.02
CA ASN A 61 -16.37 11.07 12.60
C ASN A 61 -15.76 11.86 11.42
N GLY A 62 -16.59 12.50 10.58
CA GLY A 62 -16.10 13.36 9.49
C GLY A 62 -15.62 12.61 8.24
N LEU A 63 -14.66 13.20 7.50
CA LEU A 63 -14.22 12.73 6.18
C LEU A 63 -13.67 11.31 6.18
N GLU A 64 -12.99 10.91 7.25
CA GLU A 64 -12.44 9.56 7.38
C GLU A 64 -13.54 8.50 7.38
N ARG A 65 -14.69 8.76 8.01
CA ARG A 65 -15.84 7.84 7.98
C ARG A 65 -16.38 7.68 6.56
N MET A 66 -16.51 8.80 5.84
CA MET A 66 -17.04 8.82 4.48
C MET A 66 -16.15 8.02 3.54
N TYR A 67 -14.85 8.32 3.50
CA TYR A 67 -13.92 7.59 2.63
C TYR A 67 -13.81 6.11 2.99
N ARG A 68 -13.87 5.78 4.28
CA ARG A 68 -13.81 4.38 4.73
C ARG A 68 -15.07 3.59 4.38
N LEU A 69 -16.25 4.24 4.37
CA LEU A 69 -17.50 3.65 3.87
C LEU A 69 -17.50 3.50 2.35
N GLU A 70 -17.06 4.53 1.62
CA GLU A 70 -16.98 4.50 0.15
C GLU A 70 -16.02 3.42 -0.38
N THR A 71 -15.00 3.09 0.40
CA THR A 71 -13.98 2.09 0.06
C THR A 71 -14.25 0.72 0.70
N MET A 72 -15.41 0.53 1.34
CA MET A 72 -15.75 -0.72 2.01
C MET A 72 -16.00 -1.81 0.97
N VAL A 73 -15.37 -2.98 1.19
CA VAL A 73 -15.57 -4.15 0.35
C VAL A 73 -16.85 -4.86 0.79
N GLU A 74 -17.93 -4.70 0.03
CA GLU A 74 -19.25 -5.28 0.32
C GLU A 74 -19.34 -6.77 -0.04
N GLU A 75 -18.59 -7.19 -1.06
CA GLU A 75 -18.58 -8.57 -1.55
C GLU A 75 -17.13 -9.07 -1.70
N PRO A 76 -16.89 -10.39 -1.52
CA PRO A 76 -15.59 -10.97 -1.83
C PRO A 76 -15.15 -10.63 -3.24
N ALA A 77 -13.85 -10.40 -3.43
CA ALA A 77 -13.30 -10.16 -4.75
C ALA A 77 -13.67 -11.30 -5.71
N GLN A 78 -14.33 -10.97 -6.82
CA GLN A 78 -14.65 -11.94 -7.89
C GLN A 78 -13.42 -12.36 -8.70
N ARG A 79 -12.31 -11.66 -8.52
CA ARG A 79 -11.01 -11.94 -9.14
C ARG A 79 -10.09 -12.54 -8.10
N ASN A 80 -9.18 -13.40 -8.55
CA ASN A 80 -8.11 -13.90 -7.69
C ASN A 80 -7.21 -12.74 -7.23
N PRO A 81 -6.58 -12.84 -6.04
CA PRO A 81 -5.56 -11.90 -5.61
C PRO A 81 -4.51 -11.68 -6.70
N CYS A 82 -3.95 -10.48 -6.77
CA CYS A 82 -2.90 -10.20 -7.74
C CYS A 82 -1.68 -11.11 -7.48
N VAL A 83 -0.94 -11.44 -8.53
CA VAL A 83 0.29 -12.21 -8.38
C VAL A 83 1.42 -11.20 -8.26
N LEU A 84 2.03 -11.14 -7.07
CA LEU A 84 3.21 -10.32 -6.89
C LEU A 84 4.34 -10.79 -7.81
N PRO A 85 5.08 -9.87 -8.42
CA PRO A 85 6.30 -10.22 -9.13
C PRO A 85 7.28 -10.91 -8.16
N PRO A 86 8.17 -11.78 -8.66
CA PRO A 86 9.16 -12.41 -7.82
C PRO A 86 10.00 -11.36 -7.07
N PRO A 87 10.46 -11.67 -5.85
CA PRO A 87 11.25 -10.73 -5.08
C PRO A 87 12.51 -10.34 -5.84
N TYR A 88 12.92 -9.08 -5.68
CA TYR A 88 14.17 -8.60 -6.27
C TYR A 88 15.34 -9.45 -5.77
N SER A 89 16.25 -9.80 -6.70
CA SER A 89 17.55 -10.29 -6.28
C SER A 89 18.27 -9.21 -5.46
N HIS A 90 19.18 -9.61 -4.58
CA HIS A 90 19.94 -8.67 -3.76
C HIS A 90 20.63 -7.58 -4.61
N HIS A 91 21.19 -7.97 -5.75
CA HIS A 91 21.82 -7.03 -6.68
C HIS A 91 20.81 -6.08 -7.32
N ALA A 92 19.67 -6.59 -7.80
CA ALA A 92 18.64 -5.76 -8.42
C ALA A 92 18.05 -4.76 -7.41
N LEU A 93 17.83 -5.20 -6.17
CA LEU A 93 17.36 -4.34 -5.09
C LEU A 93 18.38 -3.24 -4.77
N GLN A 94 19.66 -3.58 -4.65
CA GLN A 94 20.70 -2.59 -4.38
C GLN A 94 20.80 -1.55 -5.51
N ALA A 95 20.78 -2.01 -6.77
CA ALA A 95 20.82 -1.11 -7.93
C ALA A 95 19.62 -0.14 -7.94
N LEU A 96 18.42 -0.62 -7.61
CA LEU A 96 17.22 0.20 -7.49
C LEU A 96 17.38 1.25 -6.37
N LEU A 97 17.87 0.84 -5.20
CA LEU A 97 18.09 1.75 -4.06
C LEU A 97 19.11 2.84 -4.40
N ASP A 98 20.21 2.48 -5.06
CA ASP A 98 21.25 3.42 -5.47
C ASP A 98 20.72 4.41 -6.51
N GLN A 99 19.92 3.93 -7.48
CA GLN A 99 19.27 4.77 -8.47
C GLN A 99 18.29 5.75 -7.81
N ASN A 100 17.46 5.28 -6.89
CA ASN A 100 16.51 6.13 -6.16
C ASN A 100 17.23 7.18 -5.33
N ALA A 101 18.33 6.83 -4.66
CA ALA A 101 19.15 7.78 -3.90
C ALA A 101 19.76 8.85 -4.80
N LYS A 102 20.22 8.48 -6.01
CA LYS A 102 20.76 9.44 -6.99
C LYS A 102 19.68 10.41 -7.47
N ILE A 103 18.51 9.90 -7.84
CA ILE A 103 17.38 10.73 -8.30
C ILE A 103 16.95 11.68 -7.18
N LYS A 104 16.85 11.18 -5.94
CA LYS A 104 16.46 12.00 -4.80
C LYS A 104 17.38 13.21 -4.60
N ARG A 105 18.70 13.01 -4.63
CA ARG A 105 19.66 14.12 -4.52
C ARG A 105 19.49 15.15 -5.64
N GLN A 106 19.25 14.67 -6.87
CA GLN A 106 19.03 15.55 -8.01
C GLN A 106 17.76 16.43 -7.83
N VAL A 107 16.70 15.86 -7.25
CA VAL A 107 15.49 16.63 -6.91
C VAL A 107 15.77 17.64 -5.80
N GLU A 108 16.47 17.24 -4.74
CA GLU A 108 16.86 18.14 -3.64
C GLU A 108 17.71 19.34 -4.15
N GLU A 109 18.59 19.12 -5.12
CA GLU A 109 19.36 20.17 -5.80
C GLU A 109 18.48 21.11 -6.65
N TRP A 110 17.39 20.63 -7.24
CA TRP A 110 16.45 21.46 -8.01
C TRP A 110 15.52 22.29 -7.12
N GLU A 111 15.24 21.82 -5.91
CA GLU A 111 14.39 22.49 -4.93
C GLU A 111 15.15 23.56 -4.10
N SER A 112 16.49 23.56 -4.17
CA SER A 112 17.39 24.50 -3.47
C SER A 112 17.63 25.79 -4.26
#